data_AF-A0AAX6NE90-F1
#
_entry.id   AF-A0AAX6NE90-F1
#
_cell.length_a   1.000
_cell.length_b   1.000
_cell.length_c   1.000
_cell.angle_alpha   90.00
_cell.angle_beta   90.00
_cell.angle_gamma   90.00
#
_symmetry.space_group_name_H-M   'P 1'
#
loop_
_entity.id
_entity.type
_entity.pdbx_description
1 polymer ?
#
loop_
_entity_poly.entity_id
_entity_poly.type
_entity_poly.pdbx_seq_one_letter_code
_entity_poly.pdbx_strand_id
1 'polypeptide(L)'
;MFYYEEKADKKPGDIAKHLNTTSEKISEWAKDLERYGVIKFSRSGYGSLMFKESDIKVLREYGLLKSALGNPKDAIEILKETDVIPTEQEDMSWTKELKFAILRRH
;
A
#
# COMPACT_ATOMS: atom_id res chain seq x y z
N MET A 1 -17.32 -17.24 -8.01
CA MET A 1 -16.24 -16.95 -7.04
C MET A 1 -16.59 -15.60 -6.43
N PHE A 2 -17.03 -15.56 -5.16
CA PHE A 2 -17.35 -14.29 -4.50
C PHE A 2 -16.02 -13.65 -4.08
N TYR A 3 -15.57 -12.65 -4.84
CA TYR A 3 -14.40 -11.85 -4.49
C TYR A 3 -14.83 -10.89 -3.37
N TYR A 4 -14.30 -11.10 -2.17
CA TYR A 4 -14.45 -10.13 -1.10
C TYR A 4 -13.39 -9.04 -1.34
N GLU A 5 -13.73 -7.99 -2.08
CA GLU A 5 -12.86 -6.82 -2.16
C GLU A 5 -12.78 -6.20 -0.77
N GLU A 6 -11.60 -6.32 -0.13
CA GLU A 6 -11.34 -5.60 1.11
C GLU A 6 -11.53 -4.10 0.87
N LYS A 7 -12.48 -3.50 1.60
CA LYS A 7 -12.75 -2.07 1.50
C LYS A 7 -11.63 -1.31 2.20
N ALA A 8 -11.08 -0.32 1.51
CA ALA A 8 -10.15 0.63 2.11
C ALA A 8 -10.94 1.72 2.85
N ASP A 9 -11.31 1.46 4.10
CA ASP A 9 -12.14 2.34 4.93
C ASP A 9 -11.39 2.93 6.13
N LYS A 10 -10.19 2.43 6.44
CA LYS A 10 -9.41 2.88 7.60
C LYS A 10 -8.56 4.10 7.27
N LYS A 11 -8.58 5.08 8.18
CA LYS A 11 -7.75 6.29 8.09
C LYS A 11 -6.41 6.10 8.80
N PRO A 12 -5.38 6.92 8.49
CA PRO A 12 -4.10 6.87 9.19
C PRO A 12 -4.23 6.94 10.72
N GLY A 13 -5.18 7.75 11.23
CA GLY A 13 -5.42 7.90 12.66
C GLY A 13 -5.97 6.63 13.34
N ASP A 14 -6.76 5.82 12.63
CA ASP A 14 -7.31 4.58 13.19
C ASP A 14 -6.22 3.50 13.27
N ILE A 15 -5.35 3.44 12.26
CA ILE A 15 -4.20 2.55 12.24
C ILE A 15 -3.15 2.97 13.26
N ALA A 16 -2.94 4.26 13.44
CA ALA A 16 -2.01 4.80 14.44
C ALA A 16 -2.34 4.29 15.85
N LYS A 17 -3.64 4.25 16.21
CA LYS A 17 -4.10 3.66 17.47
C LYS A 17 -3.80 2.16 17.56
N HIS A 18 -3.97 1.43 16.46
CA HIS A 18 -3.73 -0.01 16.42
C HIS A 18 -2.25 -0.38 16.55
N LEU A 19 -1.37 0.43 15.95
CA LEU A 19 0.08 0.21 15.93
C LEU A 19 0.83 1.00 17.02
N ASN A 20 0.10 1.64 17.94
CA ASN A 20 0.65 2.49 19.01
C ASN A 20 1.70 3.51 18.49
N THR A 21 1.35 4.20 17.41
CA THR A 21 2.21 5.17 16.73
C THR A 21 1.42 6.43 16.39
N THR A 22 2.01 7.38 15.65
CA THR A 22 1.34 8.63 15.24
C THR A 22 0.82 8.55 13.81
N SER A 23 -0.23 9.31 13.50
CA SER A 23 -0.84 9.34 12.17
C SER A 23 0.11 9.88 11.10
N GLU A 24 1.03 10.75 11.50
CA GLU A 24 2.10 11.30 10.67
C GLU A 24 3.07 10.20 10.25
N LYS A 25 3.49 9.34 11.19
CA LYS A 25 4.36 8.20 10.91
C LYS A 25 3.71 7.21 9.97
N ILE A 26 2.43 6.87 10.17
CA ILE A 26 1.68 6.00 9.25
C ILE A 26 1.66 6.60 7.84
N SER A 27 1.41 7.91 7.73
CA SER A 27 1.38 8.59 6.44
C SER A 27 2.77 8.65 5.77
N GLU A 28 3.83 8.81 6.54
CA GLU A 28 5.22 8.77 6.06
C GLU A 28 5.57 7.37 5.55
N TRP A 29 5.25 6.33 6.33
CA TRP A 29 5.47 4.94 5.95
C TRP A 29 4.73 4.57 4.67
N ALA A 30 3.46 4.99 4.56
CA ALA A 30 2.68 4.80 3.35
C ALA A 30 3.33 5.48 2.13
N LYS A 31 3.82 6.71 2.28
CA LYS A 31 4.52 7.43 1.19
C LYS A 31 5.83 6.77 0.81
N ASP A 32 6.59 6.24 1.76
CA ASP A 32 7.81 5.49 1.47
C ASP A 32 7.47 4.24 0.65
N LEU A 33 6.50 3.44 1.11
CA LEU A 33 6.06 2.25 0.38
C LEU A 33 5.55 2.57 -1.05
N GLU A 34 4.82 3.67 -1.23
CA GLU A 34 4.40 4.14 -2.57
C GLU A 34 5.61 4.59 -3.41
N ARG A 35 6.55 5.34 -2.82
CA ARG A 35 7.73 5.89 -3.51
C ARG A 35 8.64 4.80 -4.04
N TYR A 36 8.80 3.71 -3.28
CA TYR A 36 9.62 2.57 -3.68
C TYR A 36 8.84 1.48 -4.44
N GLY A 37 7.60 1.77 -4.83
CA GLY A 37 6.78 0.92 -5.68
C GLY A 37 6.38 -0.41 -5.05
N VAL A 38 6.26 -0.46 -3.73
CA VAL A 38 5.89 -1.67 -2.98
C VAL A 38 4.39 -1.88 -3.04
N ILE A 39 3.62 -0.90 -2.60
CA ILE A 39 2.15 -0.92 -2.58
C ILE A 39 1.64 0.48 -2.94
N LYS A 40 0.50 0.51 -3.62
CA LYS A 40 -0.25 1.74 -3.88
C LYS A 40 -1.50 1.76 -3.01
N PHE A 41 -1.62 2.76 -2.14
CA PHE A 41 -2.76 2.83 -1.24
C PHE A 41 -3.96 3.49 -1.90
N SER A 42 -5.14 3.16 -1.39
CA SER A 42 -6.37 3.80 -1.82
C SER A 42 -6.43 5.23 -1.29
N ARG A 43 -7.18 6.09 -1.98
CA ARG A 43 -7.43 7.46 -1.55
C ARG A 43 -8.92 7.75 -1.52
N SER A 44 -9.35 8.55 -0.57
CA SER A 44 -10.71 9.09 -0.54
C SER A 44 -10.93 10.04 -1.72
N GLY A 45 -12.19 10.40 -2.00
CA GLY A 45 -12.51 11.40 -3.03
C GLY A 45 -11.87 12.79 -2.78
N TYR A 46 -11.42 13.05 -1.55
CA TYR A 46 -10.69 14.26 -1.16
C TYR A 46 -9.16 14.08 -1.14
N GLY A 47 -8.66 12.92 -1.58
CA GLY A 47 -7.22 12.63 -1.68
C GLY A 47 -6.56 12.12 -0.39
N SER A 48 -7.33 11.90 0.69
CA SER A 48 -6.78 11.36 1.95
C SER A 48 -6.43 9.88 1.80
N LEU A 49 -5.34 9.42 2.42
CA LEU A 49 -4.96 8.00 2.43
C LEU A 49 -6.04 7.14 3.12
N MET A 50 -6.36 6.03 2.48
CA MET A 50 -7.31 5.02 2.95
C MET A 50 -6.66 3.64 2.83
N PHE A 51 -6.85 2.81 3.84
CA PHE A 51 -6.13 1.55 3.99
C PHE A 51 -7.08 0.38 4.15
N LYS A 52 -6.70 -0.77 3.58
CA LYS A 52 -7.34 -2.07 3.76
C LYS A 52 -6.81 -2.77 5.03
N GLU A 53 -7.40 -3.89 5.40
CA GLU A 53 -6.88 -4.70 6.52
C GLU A 53 -5.53 -5.33 6.16
N SER A 54 -5.36 -5.78 4.91
CA SER A 54 -4.08 -6.27 4.39
C SER A 54 -2.95 -5.24 4.53
N ASP A 55 -3.26 -3.96 4.28
CA ASP A 55 -2.30 -2.86 4.30
C ASP A 55 -1.73 -2.63 5.71
N ILE A 56 -2.52 -2.91 6.75
CA ILE A 56 -2.09 -2.75 8.14
C ILE A 56 -0.94 -3.70 8.47
N LYS A 57 -0.99 -4.94 7.97
CA LYS A 57 0.09 -5.91 8.19
C LYS A 57 1.39 -5.42 7.57
N VAL A 58 1.34 -4.91 6.35
CA VAL A 58 2.52 -4.37 5.65
C VAL A 58 3.07 -3.14 6.37
N LEU A 59 2.20 -2.21 6.78
CA LEU A 59 2.60 -1.02 7.54
C LEU A 59 3.22 -1.37 8.89
N ARG A 60 2.72 -2.40 9.56
CA ARG A 60 3.28 -2.89 10.83
C ARG A 60 4.69 -3.42 10.64
N GLU A 61 4.86 -4.36 9.69
CA GLU A 61 6.17 -4.98 9.43
C GLU A 61 7.19 -3.95 8.94
N TYR A 62 6.77 -3.08 8.01
CA TYR A 62 7.61 -1.98 7.56
C TYR A 62 8.00 -1.03 8.70
N GLY A 63 7.06 -0.70 9.59
CA GLY A 63 7.32 0.14 10.76
C GLY A 63 8.39 -0.46 11.67
N LEU A 64 8.33 -1.77 11.94
CA LEU A 64 9.32 -2.50 12.72
C LEU A 64 10.70 -2.49 12.04
N LEU A 65 10.75 -2.79 10.75
CA LEU A 65 11.98 -2.80 9.96
C LEU A 65 12.62 -1.41 9.89
N LYS A 66 11.82 -0.36 9.63
CA LYS A 66 12.29 1.02 9.58
C LYS A 66 12.83 1.48 10.94
N SER A 67 12.19 1.08 12.04
CA SER A 67 12.69 1.37 13.39
C SER A 67 14.00 0.64 13.72
N ALA A 68 14.21 -0.57 13.20
CA ALA A 68 15.44 -1.34 13.44
C ALA A 68 16.62 -0.89 12.55
N LEU A 69 16.37 -0.58 11.28
CA LEU A 69 17.41 -0.31 10.28
C LEU A 69 17.69 1.19 10.09
N GLY A 70 16.73 2.06 10.41
CA GLY A 70 16.81 3.51 10.24
C GLY A 70 16.70 3.99 8.79
N ASN A 71 17.14 3.19 7.81
CA ASN A 71 17.08 3.52 6.39
C ASN A 71 15.82 2.91 5.72
N PRO A 72 14.95 3.73 5.10
CA PRO A 72 13.77 3.26 4.36
C PRO A 72 14.08 2.25 3.25
N LYS A 73 15.21 2.41 2.55
CA LYS A 73 15.57 1.55 1.41
C LYS A 73 15.87 0.13 1.87
N ASP A 74 16.72 0.01 2.89
CA ASP A 74 17.14 -1.29 3.43
C ASP A 74 15.94 -2.00 4.08
N ALA A 75 15.07 -1.25 4.77
CA ALA A 75 13.81 -1.78 5.30
C ALA A 75 12.87 -2.31 4.22
N ILE A 76 12.84 -1.69 3.04
CA ILE A 76 12.01 -2.15 1.92
C ILE A 76 12.62 -3.36 1.21
N GLU A 77 13.94 -3.43 1.08
CA GLU A 77 14.61 -4.61 0.52
C GLU A 77 14.30 -5.85 1.37
N ILE A 78 14.42 -5.74 2.70
CA ILE A 78 14.04 -6.84 3.60
C ILE A 78 12.53 -7.11 3.54
N LEU A 79 11.69 -6.08 3.52
CA LEU A 79 10.23 -6.27 3.39
C LEU A 79 9.85 -7.01 2.10
N LYS A 80 10.57 -6.79 1.01
CA LYS A 80 10.38 -7.53 -0.26
C LYS A 80 10.76 -9.00 -0.19
N GLU A 81 11.68 -9.34 0.71
CA GLU A 81 12.04 -10.74 0.99
C GLU A 81 11.02 -11.42 1.92
N THR A 82 10.13 -10.66 2.56
CA THR A 82 9.05 -11.21 3.39
C THR A 82 7.79 -11.50 2.57
N ASP A 83 7.11 -12.61 2.88
CA ASP A 83 5.80 -13.02 2.30
C ASP A 83 4.62 -12.09 2.68
N VAL A 84 4.90 -10.91 3.23
CA VAL A 84 3.90 -9.98 3.75
C VAL A 84 3.35 -9.08 2.64
N ILE A 85 4.11 -8.91 1.54
CA ILE A 85 3.66 -8.14 0.39
C ILE A 85 2.64 -8.98 -0.40
N PRO A 86 1.43 -8.45 -0.68
CA PRO A 86 0.50 -9.12 -1.58
C PRO A 86 1.18 -9.34 -2.93
N THR A 87 1.42 -10.59 -3.29
CA THR A 87 2.09 -10.98 -4.55
C THR A 87 1.22 -10.73 -5.78
N GLU A 88 -0.07 -10.52 -5.57
CA GLU A 88 -1.00 -10.08 -6.60
C GLU A 88 -0.82 -8.56 -6.79
N GLN A 89 0.20 -8.20 -7.57
CA GLN A 89 0.04 -7.08 -8.48
C GLN A 89 -1.29 -7.32 -9.19
N GLU A 90 -2.31 -6.50 -8.91
CA GLU A 90 -3.51 -6.42 -9.73
C GLU A 90 -3.06 -6.47 -11.18
N ASP A 91 -3.40 -7.57 -11.84
CA ASP A 91 -3.01 -7.85 -13.20
C ASP A 91 -3.63 -6.76 -14.08
N MET A 92 -2.85 -5.69 -14.33
CA MET A 92 -3.25 -4.50 -15.08
C MET A 92 -3.43 -4.81 -16.58
N SER A 93 -3.70 -6.06 -16.94
CA SER A 93 -4.02 -6.52 -18.29
C SER A 93 -5.19 -5.73 -18.90
N TRP A 94 -6.18 -5.34 -18.09
CA TRP A 94 -7.32 -4.52 -18.52
C TRP A 94 -6.95 -3.09 -18.94
N THR A 95 -5.92 -2.49 -18.31
CA THR A 95 -5.46 -1.14 -18.71
C THR A 95 -4.70 -1.13 -20.04
N LYS A 96 -4.04 -2.26 -20.38
CA LYS A 96 -3.45 -2.45 -21.71
C LYS A 96 -4.54 -2.59 -22.76
N GLU A 97 -5.58 -3.39 -22.51
CA GLU A 97 -6.70 -3.54 -23.44
C GLU A 97 -7.45 -2.23 -23.70
N LEU A 98 -7.69 -1.42 -22.66
CA LEU A 98 -8.31 -0.09 -22.79
C LEU A 98 -7.47 0.87 -23.63
N LYS A 99 -6.15 0.91 -23.43
CA LYS A 99 -5.25 1.72 -24.26
C LYS A 99 -5.26 1.28 -25.73
N PHE A 100 -5.27 -0.03 -25.99
CA PHE A 100 -5.37 -0.56 -27.35
C PHE A 100 -6.72 -0.27 -28.01
N ALA A 101 -7.82 -0.31 -27.27
CA ALA A 101 -9.16 -0.02 -27.78
C ALA A 101 -9.33 1.47 -28.14
N ILE A 102 -8.73 2.38 -27.37
CA ILE A 102 -8.72 3.82 -27.66
C ILE A 102 -7.86 4.12 -28.89
N LEU A 103 -6.69 3.48 -29.02
CA LEU A 103 -5.79 3.64 -30.16
C LEU A 103 -6.35 3.09 -31.49
N ARG A 104 -7.23 2.09 -31.48
CA ARG A 104 -7.92 1.59 -32.70
C ARG A 104 -9.06 2.48 -33.20
N ARG A 105 -9.47 3.49 -32.41
CA ARG A 105 -10.59 4.40 -32.76
C ARG A 105 -10.13 5.77 -33.29
N HIS A 106 -8.82 6.00 -33.35
CA HIS A 106 -8.18 7.13 -34.02
C HIS A 106 -7.40 6.65 -35.24
#